data_AF-A0A256BM15-F1
#
_entry.id   AF-A0A256BM15-F1
#
_cell.length_a   1.000
_cell.length_b   1.000
_cell.length_c   1.000
_cell.angle_alpha   90.00
_cell.angle_beta   90.00
_cell.angle_gamma   90.00
#
_symmetry.space_group_name_H-M   'P 1'
#
loop_
_entity.id
_entity.type
_entity.pdbx_description
1 polymer ?
#
loop_
_entity_poly.entity_id
_entity_poly.type
_entity_poly.pdbx_seq_one_letter_code
_entity_poly.pdbx_strand_id
1 'polypeptide(L)'
;MSKVDKNRNQKIQEASRNNNWDEVSRLLDQPLENSLRKDRQYKTVSMNNYISYNGSSKEYGDNIADTNPNPLEHLIVQENNQQLEEALSKLSEQERQIILGYHVFNKSYSNLAKELGISDKTVKKRLESTLQKMKSILLEE
;
A
#
# COMPACT_ATOMS: atom_id res chain seq x y z
N MET A 1 -7.84 -24.18 -12.46
CA MET A 1 -8.28 -24.11 -13.87
C MET A 1 -9.73 -23.65 -13.91
N SER A 2 -10.01 -22.49 -14.52
CA SER A 2 -11.34 -21.87 -14.55
C SER A 2 -12.33 -22.69 -15.38
N LYS A 3 -13.64 -22.51 -15.14
CA LYS A 3 -14.70 -23.07 -16.00
C LYS A 3 -14.51 -22.65 -17.47
N VAL A 4 -14.03 -21.43 -17.70
CA VAL A 4 -13.73 -20.90 -19.04
C VAL A 4 -12.56 -21.67 -19.68
N ASP A 5 -11.49 -21.92 -18.93
CA ASP A 5 -10.31 -22.66 -19.42
C ASP A 5 -10.66 -24.09 -19.82
N LYS A 6 -11.47 -24.78 -18.98
CA LYS A 6 -11.92 -26.15 -19.25
C LYS A 6 -12.73 -26.23 -20.54
N ASN A 7 -13.68 -25.31 -20.74
CA ASN A 7 -14.49 -25.26 -21.94
C ASN A 7 -13.66 -24.95 -23.20
N ARG A 8 -12.70 -24.03 -23.10
CA ARG A 8 -11.78 -23.71 -24.21
C ARG A 8 -10.93 -24.92 -24.60
N ASN A 9 -10.36 -25.62 -23.61
CA ASN A 9 -9.55 -26.81 -23.85
C ASN A 9 -10.37 -27.95 -24.49
N GLN A 10 -11.63 -28.12 -24.10
CA GLN A 10 -12.53 -29.08 -24.76
C GLN A 10 -12.77 -28.72 -26.24
N LYS A 11 -13.01 -27.45 -26.55
CA LYS A 11 -13.19 -26.97 -27.93
C LYS A 11 -11.93 -27.12 -28.78
N ILE A 12 -10.74 -26.92 -28.20
CA ILE A 12 -9.47 -27.17 -28.89
C ILE A 12 -9.37 -28.65 -29.30
N GLN A 13 -9.70 -29.57 -28.39
CA GLN A 13 -9.67 -31.01 -28.67
C GLN A 13 -10.70 -31.40 -29.74
N GLU A 14 -11.89 -30.82 -29.72
CA GLU A 14 -12.93 -31.03 -30.74
C GLU A 14 -12.51 -30.49 -32.11
N ALA A 15 -11.98 -29.27 -32.17
CA ALA A 15 -11.50 -28.65 -33.40
C ALA A 15 -10.33 -29.44 -34.02
N SER A 16 -9.39 -29.91 -33.19
CA SER A 16 -8.29 -30.78 -33.62
C SER A 16 -8.78 -32.09 -34.22
N ARG A 17 -9.77 -32.76 -33.60
CA ARG A 17 -10.39 -33.98 -34.14
C ARG A 17 -11.06 -33.76 -35.48
N ASN A 18 -11.60 -32.56 -35.70
CA ASN A 18 -12.27 -32.18 -36.94
C ASN A 18 -11.30 -31.57 -37.99
N ASN A 19 -9.99 -31.61 -37.77
CA ASN A 19 -8.95 -31.00 -38.60
C ASN A 19 -9.15 -29.49 -38.85
N ASN A 20 -9.87 -28.79 -37.97
CA ASN A 20 -10.09 -27.36 -38.05
C ASN A 20 -8.96 -26.61 -37.31
N TRP A 21 -7.81 -26.51 -37.96
CA TRP A 21 -6.61 -25.90 -37.37
C TRP A 21 -6.73 -24.39 -37.16
N ASP A 22 -7.53 -23.70 -37.99
CA ASP A 22 -7.81 -22.28 -37.82
C ASP A 22 -8.50 -22.00 -36.48
N GLU A 23 -9.48 -22.83 -36.12
CA GLU A 23 -10.17 -22.72 -34.83
C GLU A 23 -9.26 -23.09 -33.65
N VAL A 24 -8.35 -24.06 -33.83
CA VAL A 24 -7.34 -24.38 -32.82
C VAL A 24 -6.43 -23.18 -32.57
N SER A 25 -5.89 -22.55 -33.62
CA SER A 25 -5.04 -21.36 -33.50
C SER A 25 -5.79 -20.24 -32.78
N ARG A 26 -7.01 -19.92 -33.22
CA ARG A 26 -7.84 -18.87 -32.62
C ARG A 26 -8.11 -19.11 -31.13
N LEU A 27 -8.40 -20.34 -30.73
CA LEU A 27 -8.64 -20.71 -29.33
C LEU A 27 -7.36 -20.67 -28.48
N LEU A 28 -6.19 -20.91 -29.07
CA LEU A 28 -4.90 -20.76 -28.39
C LEU A 28 -4.57 -19.28 -28.14
N ASP A 29 -4.91 -18.39 -29.08
CA ASP A 29 -4.68 -16.95 -28.96
C ASP A 29 -5.70 -16.23 -28.06
N GLN A 30 -6.89 -16.81 -27.90
CA GLN A 30 -8.00 -16.21 -27.15
C GLN A 30 -7.66 -15.68 -25.74
N PRO A 31 -6.83 -16.34 -24.90
CA PRO A 31 -6.42 -15.78 -23.60
C PRO A 31 -5.63 -14.48 -23.74
N LEU A 32 -4.72 -14.41 -24.71
CA LEU A 32 -3.91 -13.22 -24.99
C LEU A 32 -4.80 -12.07 -25.52
N GLU A 33 -5.67 -12.36 -26.50
CA GLU A 33 -6.61 -11.37 -27.05
C GLU A 33 -7.53 -10.79 -25.97
N ASN A 34 -8.01 -11.63 -25.06
CA ASN A 34 -8.82 -11.18 -23.93
C ASN A 34 -8.05 -10.29 -22.96
N SER A 35 -6.77 -10.57 -22.72
CA SER A 35 -5.89 -9.71 -21.93
C SER A 35 -5.73 -8.35 -22.61
N LEU A 36 -5.36 -8.34 -23.88
CA LEU A 36 -5.18 -7.12 -24.67
C LEU A 36 -6.46 -6.28 -24.77
N ARG A 37 -7.64 -6.91 -24.77
CA ARG A 37 -8.92 -6.20 -24.73
C ARG A 37 -9.13 -5.47 -23.39
N LYS A 38 -8.78 -6.10 -22.27
CA LYS A 38 -8.82 -5.46 -20.95
C LYS A 38 -7.82 -4.32 -20.89
N ASP A 39 -6.62 -4.51 -21.42
CA ASP A 39 -5.58 -3.49 -21.50
C ASP A 39 -6.07 -2.22 -22.22
N ARG A 40 -6.74 -2.38 -23.38
CA ARG A 40 -7.39 -1.27 -24.10
C ARG A 40 -8.47 -0.56 -23.28
N GLN A 41 -9.28 -1.30 -22.53
CA GLN A 41 -10.31 -0.72 -21.66
C GLN A 41 -9.69 0.16 -20.57
N TYR A 42 -8.57 -0.28 -19.99
CA TYR A 42 -7.85 0.44 -18.94
C TYR A 42 -6.79 1.41 -19.48
N LYS A 43 -6.65 1.53 -20.81
CA LYS A 43 -5.64 2.34 -21.50
C LYS A 43 -4.22 2.06 -21.00
N THR A 44 -3.91 0.79 -20.72
CA THR A 44 -2.55 0.40 -20.31
C THR A 44 -1.61 0.44 -21.52
N VAL A 45 -0.34 0.67 -21.24
CA VAL A 45 0.74 0.66 -22.24
C VAL A 45 1.84 -0.28 -21.77
N SER A 46 2.53 -0.93 -22.71
CA SER A 46 3.69 -1.75 -22.38
C SER A 46 4.82 -0.86 -21.87
N MET A 47 5.46 -1.24 -20.76
CA MET A 47 6.63 -0.54 -20.24
C MET A 47 7.81 -0.59 -21.21
N ASN A 48 7.87 -1.60 -22.08
CA ASN A 48 8.92 -1.78 -23.08
C ASN A 48 8.66 -0.98 -24.35
N ASN A 49 7.61 -0.15 -24.38
CA ASN A 49 7.40 0.77 -25.50
C ASN A 49 8.49 1.85 -25.48
N TYR A 50 9.06 2.11 -26.65
CA TYR A 50 10.10 3.12 -26.80
C TYR A 50 9.52 4.52 -26.94
N ILE A 51 10.23 5.49 -26.35
CA ILE A 51 10.05 6.92 -26.58
C ILE A 51 11.35 7.58 -26.97
N SER A 52 11.24 8.58 -27.85
CA SER A 52 12.32 9.52 -28.11
C SER A 52 12.31 10.59 -27.02
N TYR A 53 13.29 10.55 -26.11
CA TYR A 53 13.53 11.61 -25.15
C TYR A 53 14.93 12.20 -25.40
N ASN A 54 14.98 13.50 -25.70
CA ASN A 54 16.22 14.24 -26.01
C ASN A 54 17.12 13.55 -27.06
N GLY A 55 16.53 12.97 -28.11
CA GLY A 55 17.26 12.30 -29.19
C GLY A 55 17.76 10.88 -28.87
N SER A 56 17.53 10.39 -27.65
CA SER A 56 17.81 9.00 -27.25
C SER A 56 16.52 8.18 -27.19
N SER A 57 16.59 6.93 -27.68
CA SER A 57 15.50 5.96 -27.53
C SER A 57 15.60 5.32 -26.13
N LYS A 58 14.52 5.43 -25.35
CA LYS A 58 14.40 4.81 -24.02
C LYS A 58 13.07 4.09 -23.90
N GLU A 59 13.00 3.08 -23.05
CA GLU A 59 11.74 2.42 -22.76
C GLU A 59 10.91 3.26 -21.78
N TYR A 60 9.59 3.13 -21.77
CA TYR A 60 8.74 3.80 -20.78
C TYR A 60 9.16 3.44 -19.35
N GLY A 61 9.49 2.17 -19.11
CA GLY A 61 9.92 1.68 -17.80
C GLY A 61 11.11 2.45 -17.22
N ASP A 62 12.08 2.84 -18.07
CA ASP A 62 13.29 3.54 -17.65
C ASP A 62 13.03 4.92 -17.02
N ASN A 63 11.85 5.50 -17.26
CA ASN A 63 11.48 6.84 -16.80
C ASN A 63 10.48 6.81 -15.64
N ILE A 64 10.08 5.63 -15.17
CA ILE A 64 9.22 5.49 -13.99
C ILE A 64 10.12 5.51 -12.76
N ALA A 65 10.04 6.60 -11.99
CA ALA A 65 10.78 6.70 -10.74
C ALA A 65 10.24 5.72 -9.69
N ASP A 66 11.15 5.22 -8.84
CA ASP A 66 10.73 4.52 -7.64
C ASP A 66 9.97 5.48 -6.71
N THR A 67 8.92 4.98 -6.08
CA THR A 67 8.08 5.71 -5.12
C THR A 67 8.50 5.45 -3.67
N ASN A 68 9.47 4.56 -3.45
CA ASN A 68 10.07 4.35 -2.15
C ASN A 68 10.81 5.62 -1.68
N PRO A 69 10.88 5.84 -0.35
CA PRO A 69 11.57 7.01 0.16
C PRO A 69 13.03 7.05 -0.28
N ASN A 70 13.50 8.24 -0.66
CA ASN A 70 14.90 8.44 -0.96
C ASN A 70 15.74 8.49 0.34
N PRO A 71 17.09 8.41 0.27
CA PRO A 71 17.94 8.42 1.46
C PRO A 71 17.75 9.65 2.37
N LEU A 72 17.45 10.82 1.81
CA LEU A 72 17.18 12.03 2.60
C LEU A 72 15.84 11.93 3.33
N GLU A 73 14.80 11.42 2.69
CA GLU A 73 13.50 11.17 3.32
C GLU A 73 13.61 10.14 4.45
N HIS A 74 14.41 9.08 4.26
CA HIS A 74 14.73 8.13 5.32
C HIS A 74 15.39 8.79 6.52
N LEU A 75 16.37 9.67 6.28
CA LEU A 75 17.05 10.42 7.35
C LEU A 75 16.08 11.33 8.11
N ILE A 76 15.24 12.08 7.40
CA ILE A 76 14.22 12.95 8.01
C ILE A 76 13.27 12.15 8.89
N VAL A 77 12.79 10.99 8.42
CA VAL A 77 11.93 10.11 9.22
C VAL A 77 12.67 9.61 10.46
N GLN A 78 13.94 9.25 10.34
CA GLN A 78 14.76 8.82 11.47
C GLN A 78 14.93 9.92 12.52
N GLU A 79 15.27 11.14 12.11
CA GLU A 79 15.42 12.30 13.01
C GLU A 79 14.10 12.65 13.70
N ASN A 80 12.99 12.67 12.96
CA ASN A 80 11.66 12.89 13.53
C ASN A 80 11.29 11.81 14.56
N ASN A 81 11.62 10.55 14.28
CA ASN A 81 11.37 9.46 15.22
C ASN A 81 12.22 9.60 16.49
N GLN A 82 13.47 10.03 16.36
CA GLN A 82 14.34 10.28 17.51
C GLN A 82 13.76 11.39 18.40
N GLN A 83 13.35 12.52 17.83
CA GLN A 83 12.68 13.61 18.58
C GLN A 83 11.40 13.12 19.27
N LEU A 84 10.62 12.29 18.58
CA LEU A 84 9.40 11.71 19.15
C LEU A 84 9.72 10.76 20.32
N GLU A 85 10.74 9.91 20.19
CA GLU A 85 11.19 9.01 21.25
C GLU A 85 11.67 9.79 22.49
N GLU A 86 12.45 10.84 22.28
CA GLU A 86 12.90 11.74 23.33
C GLU A 86 11.71 12.43 24.03
N ALA A 87 10.71 12.90 23.27
CA ALA A 87 9.51 13.49 23.84
C ALA A 87 8.66 12.47 24.62
N LEU A 88 8.51 11.24 24.10
CA LEU A 88 7.80 10.15 24.77
C LEU A 88 8.51 9.72 26.06
N SER A 89 9.84 9.81 26.12
CA SER A 89 10.64 9.47 27.31
C SER A 89 10.37 10.41 28.50
N LYS A 90 9.96 11.66 28.22
CA LYS A 90 9.61 12.68 29.23
C LYS A 90 8.17 12.51 29.76
N LEU A 91 7.40 11.57 29.22
CA LEU A 91 6.06 11.23 29.70
C LEU A 91 6.11 10.20 30.82
N SER A 92 5.15 10.29 31.75
CA SER A 92 4.91 9.21 32.72
C SER A 92 4.42 7.94 32.02
N GLU A 93 4.57 6.79 32.67
CA GLU A 93 4.15 5.51 32.11
C GLU A 93 2.67 5.50 31.71
N GLN A 94 1.79 6.05 32.55
CA GLN A 94 0.35 6.14 32.27
C GLN A 94 0.05 7.08 31.09
N GLU A 95 0.75 8.21 30.97
CA GLU A 95 0.63 9.13 29.85
C GLU A 95 1.03 8.45 28.53
N ARG A 96 2.16 7.73 28.54
CA ARG A 96 2.66 6.97 27.39
C ARG A 96 1.70 5.85 27.00
N GLN A 97 1.17 5.10 27.96
CA GLN A 97 0.18 4.04 27.71
C GLN A 97 -1.09 4.59 27.05
N ILE A 98 -1.59 5.75 27.49
CA ILE A 98 -2.78 6.38 26.91
C ILE A 98 -2.51 6.86 25.47
N ILE A 99 -1.39 7.57 25.23
CA ILE A 99 -1.08 8.11 23.89
C ILE A 99 -0.84 6.99 22.88
N LEU A 100 0.04 6.03 23.21
CA LEU A 100 0.33 4.91 22.30
C LEU A 100 -0.92 4.04 22.11
N GLY A 101 -1.64 3.78 23.20
CA GLY A 101 -2.92 3.06 23.17
C GLY A 101 -3.91 3.66 22.18
N TYR A 102 -4.09 4.98 22.21
CA TYR A 102 -5.04 5.66 21.36
C TYR A 102 -4.55 5.84 19.91
N HIS A 103 -3.34 6.40 19.71
CA HIS A 103 -2.86 6.80 18.38
C HIS A 103 -2.16 5.69 17.59
N VAL A 104 -1.53 4.72 18.27
CA VAL A 104 -0.77 3.64 17.62
C VAL A 104 -1.58 2.35 17.59
N PHE A 105 -2.21 2.01 18.71
CA PHE A 105 -2.95 0.75 18.85
C PHE A 105 -4.46 0.87 18.62
N ASN A 106 -4.97 2.05 18.26
CA ASN A 106 -6.39 2.32 17.99
C ASN A 106 -7.34 1.82 19.10
N LYS A 107 -6.91 1.87 20.37
CA LYS A 107 -7.75 1.49 21.50
C LYS A 107 -8.80 2.56 21.77
N SER A 108 -10.02 2.12 22.07
CA SER A 108 -11.10 3.01 22.51
C SER A 108 -10.84 3.54 23.93
N TYR A 109 -11.48 4.66 24.28
CA TYR A 109 -11.40 5.21 25.63
C TYR A 109 -11.86 4.21 26.70
N SER A 110 -12.91 3.42 26.42
CA SER A 110 -13.43 2.42 27.35
C SER A 110 -12.47 1.24 27.55
N ASN A 111 -11.70 0.86 26.52
CA ASN A 111 -10.68 -0.19 26.67
C ASN A 111 -9.52 0.32 27.53
N LEU A 112 -9.04 1.53 27.28
CA LEU A 112 -7.99 2.17 28.08
C LEU A 112 -8.42 2.40 29.52
N ALA A 113 -9.66 2.82 29.73
CA ALA A 113 -10.25 3.00 31.06
C ALA A 113 -10.22 1.71 31.88
N LYS A 114 -10.62 0.58 31.26
CA LYS A 114 -10.57 -0.74 31.90
C LYS A 114 -9.14 -1.18 32.21
N GLU A 115 -8.21 -1.01 31.28
CA GLU A 115 -6.79 -1.38 31.49
C GLU A 115 -6.13 -0.57 32.61
N LEU A 116 -6.47 0.71 32.72
CA LEU A 116 -5.86 1.65 33.66
C LEU A 116 -6.64 1.78 34.99
N GLY A 117 -7.82 1.17 35.10
CA GLY A 117 -8.68 1.29 36.28
C GLY A 117 -9.21 2.70 36.52
N ILE A 118 -9.41 3.50 35.46
CA ILE A 118 -9.90 4.89 35.54
C ILE A 118 -11.13 5.09 34.66
N SER A 119 -11.82 6.23 34.79
CA SER A 119 -12.99 6.52 33.95
C SER A 119 -12.61 6.94 32.52
N ASP A 120 -13.47 6.66 31.53
CA ASP A 120 -13.32 7.11 30.14
C ASP A 120 -13.11 8.63 30.05
N LYS A 121 -13.79 9.41 30.91
CA LYS A 121 -13.61 10.87 31.01
C LYS A 121 -12.20 11.23 31.45
N THR A 122 -11.64 10.49 32.40
CA THR A 122 -10.26 10.67 32.87
C THR A 122 -9.26 10.32 31.79
N VAL A 123 -9.47 9.23 31.04
CA VAL A 123 -8.63 8.87 29.88
C VAL A 123 -8.61 10.01 28.86
N LYS A 124 -9.79 10.50 28.47
CA LYS A 124 -9.90 11.59 27.48
C LYS A 124 -9.19 12.86 27.95
N LYS A 125 -9.46 13.31 29.18
CA LYS A 125 -8.81 14.50 29.75
C LYS A 125 -7.29 14.34 29.81
N ARG A 126 -6.80 13.14 30.16
CA ARG A 126 -5.37 12.87 30.26
C ARG A 126 -4.72 12.78 28.89
N LEU A 127 -5.39 12.22 27.88
CA LEU A 127 -4.94 12.27 26.49
C LEU A 127 -4.73 13.72 26.03
N GLU A 128 -5.74 14.58 26.23
CA GLU A 128 -5.68 16.00 25.87
C GLU A 128 -4.52 16.73 26.59
N SER A 129 -4.37 16.54 27.91
CA SER A 129 -3.27 17.18 28.66
C SER A 129 -1.91 16.65 28.24
N THR A 130 -1.81 15.35 27.91
CA THR A 130 -0.55 14.75 27.47
C THR A 130 -0.15 15.29 26.09
N LEU A 131 -1.11 15.48 25.18
CA LEU A 131 -0.84 16.11 23.88
C LEU A 131 -0.34 17.55 24.02
N GLN A 132 -0.90 18.34 24.95
CA GLN A 132 -0.38 19.69 25.23
C GLN A 132 1.05 19.65 25.79
N LYS A 133 1.34 18.71 26.69
CA LYS A 133 2.68 18.49 27.24
C LYS A 133 3.67 18.06 26.16
N MET A 134 3.28 17.14 25.26
CA MET A 134 4.13 16.76 24.12
C MET A 134 4.38 17.94 23.19
N LYS A 135 3.36 18.76 22.94
CA LYS A 135 3.50 19.97 22.12
C LYS A 135 4.50 20.95 22.73
N SER A 136 4.48 21.18 24.04
CA SER A 136 5.48 22.07 24.66
C SER A 136 6.88 21.48 24.55
N ILE A 137 7.04 20.18 24.82
CA ILE A 137 8.34 19.49 24.70
C ILE A 137 8.93 19.61 23.29
N LEU A 138 8.10 19.44 22.24
CA LEU A 138 8.54 19.48 20.85
C LEU A 138 8.74 20.91 20.29
N LEU A 139 8.27 21.94 20.99
CA LEU A 139 8.43 23.35 20.59
C LEU A 139 9.47 24.10 21.44
N GLU A 140 9.96 23.48 22.51
CA GLU A 140 11.02 24.01 23.37
C GLU A 140 12.43 23.72 22.82
N GLU A 141 12.53 22.93 21.74
CA GLU A 141 13.73 22.74 20.89
C GLU A 141 13.73 23.71 19.70
#